data_AF-A0A1B9RQE0-F1
#
_entry.id   AF-A0A1B9RQE0-F1
#
_cell.length_a   1.000
_cell.length_b   1.000
_cell.length_c   1.000
_cell.angle_alpha   90.00
_cell.angle_beta   90.00
_cell.angle_gamma   90.00
#
_symmetry.space_group_name_H-M   'P 1'
#
loop_
_entity.id
_entity.type
_entity.pdbx_description
1 polymer ?
#
loop_
_entity_poly.entity_id
_entity_poly.type
_entity_poly.pdbx_seq_one_letter_code
_entity_poly.pdbx_strand_id
1 'polypeptide(L)'
;MGQFSMEISATNGSVPTGNQHAVGNFGSREWLVEFFESSGPVGFDVNEALELFAASCKVPPLPDGTIWKFTANQFRKFFATTHQWRYFFPDLPSLNYQLQQRDMNTTASYTKMQHAAAMRLNDTRNARQVNDGPLKAALERGLDMRDAELQFMKDLILEVHSGKIKAAGGGASMFREFEEALARQIDILSSSEGAVINGVLSEFVEGRHLTTHPEGGNLCKCGSSLGDKSVAGCLDAAAEDGLSVEHATGPDYSYATRETCFGCPNAIRLNILMPYWDAAYEKVSEASKSTDPFVREASKESLNVIASARSEFQ
;
A
#
# COMPACT_ATOMS: atom_id res chain seq x y z
N MET A 1 12.51 -14.26 -3.00
CA MET A 1 11.50 -13.62 -2.15
C MET A 1 10.75 -14.73 -1.44
N GLY A 2 10.80 -14.78 -0.10
CA GLY A 2 10.10 -15.80 0.67
C GLY A 2 8.58 -15.60 0.56
N GLN A 3 7.84 -16.69 0.42
CA GLN A 3 6.39 -16.69 0.40
C GLN A 3 5.92 -16.57 1.87
N PHE A 4 5.31 -15.45 2.24
CA PHE A 4 4.79 -15.24 3.59
C PHE A 4 3.31 -15.59 3.61
N SER A 5 2.97 -16.70 4.26
CA SER A 5 1.59 -17.06 4.61
C SER A 5 1.32 -16.81 6.11
N MET A 6 0.08 -16.95 6.55
CA MET A 6 -0.26 -17.03 7.96
C MET A 6 -1.27 -18.17 8.08
N GLU A 7 -0.82 -19.35 8.48
CA GLU A 7 -1.69 -20.49 8.77
C GLU A 7 -1.72 -20.74 10.28
N ILE A 8 -2.94 -20.84 10.82
CA ILE A 8 -3.19 -21.36 12.16
C ILE A 8 -3.58 -22.84 11.96
N SER A 9 -2.62 -23.75 12.15
CA SER A 9 -2.84 -25.19 12.01
C SER A 9 -2.92 -25.87 13.38
N ALA A 10 -3.95 -26.68 13.60
CA ALA A 10 -4.07 -27.56 14.76
C ALA A 10 -3.89 -29.00 14.30
N THR A 11 -2.78 -29.63 14.67
CA THR A 11 -2.55 -31.06 14.39
C THR A 11 -2.89 -31.90 15.61
N ASN A 12 -3.72 -32.93 15.40
CA ASN A 12 -4.17 -33.88 16.43
C ASN A 12 -3.01 -34.78 16.88
N GLY A 13 -2.57 -34.62 18.13
CA GLY A 13 -1.62 -35.49 18.81
C GLY A 13 -1.92 -35.55 20.31
N SER A 14 -1.75 -36.73 20.90
CA SER A 14 -2.14 -37.07 22.29
C SER A 14 -1.31 -36.36 23.38
N VAL A 15 -1.99 -36.07 24.50
CA VAL A 15 -1.63 -35.12 25.58
C VAL A 15 -0.68 -35.68 26.65
N PRO A 16 0.31 -34.89 27.11
CA PRO A 16 0.83 -34.94 28.49
C PRO A 16 0.43 -33.69 29.31
N THR A 17 0.02 -33.92 30.56
CA THR A 17 -0.47 -32.89 31.49
C THR A 17 0.67 -32.20 32.25
N GLY A 18 0.88 -30.91 31.98
CA GLY A 18 1.68 -30.01 32.80
C GLY A 18 1.57 -28.57 32.29
N ASN A 19 1.32 -27.60 33.17
CA ASN A 19 1.27 -26.18 32.82
C ASN A 19 2.61 -25.74 32.22
N GLN A 20 2.66 -25.55 30.90
CA GLN A 20 3.76 -24.91 30.20
C GLN A 20 3.23 -23.61 29.57
N HIS A 21 4.00 -22.53 29.70
CA HIS A 21 3.69 -21.24 29.09
C HIS A 21 4.19 -21.25 27.65
N ALA A 22 3.44 -20.64 26.73
CA ALA A 22 3.85 -20.47 25.35
C ALA A 22 5.18 -19.70 25.26
N VAL A 23 6.21 -20.32 24.69
CA VAL A 23 7.51 -19.67 24.46
C VAL A 23 7.53 -19.11 23.03
N GLY A 24 7.42 -17.78 22.90
CA GLY A 24 7.57 -17.11 21.61
C GLY A 24 9.04 -17.10 21.18
N ASN A 25 9.35 -17.71 20.04
CA ASN A 25 10.70 -17.72 19.47
C ASN A 25 10.75 -16.75 18.28
N PHE A 26 11.26 -15.54 18.50
CA PHE A 26 11.30 -14.50 17.47
C PHE A 26 12.62 -14.57 16.69
N GLY A 27 12.56 -14.78 15.38
CA GLY A 27 13.67 -14.43 14.47
C GLY A 27 14.61 -15.54 13.99
N SER A 28 14.24 -16.82 14.07
CA SER A 28 15.08 -17.93 13.53
C SER A 28 14.43 -18.77 12.41
N ARG A 29 13.21 -18.42 11.96
CA ARG A 29 12.44 -19.14 10.93
C ARG A 29 11.74 -18.18 9.96
N GLU A 30 11.19 -18.70 8.87
CA GLU A 30 10.52 -17.99 7.76
C GLU A 30 9.33 -17.09 8.15
N TRP A 31 8.92 -17.07 9.41
CA TRP A 31 7.68 -16.44 9.88
C TRP A 31 7.96 -15.32 10.88
N LEU A 32 7.18 -14.24 10.80
CA LEU A 32 7.32 -13.06 11.68
C LEU A 32 6.97 -13.40 13.14
N VAL A 33 6.02 -14.31 13.35
CA VAL A 33 5.54 -14.76 14.67
C VAL A 33 5.04 -16.22 14.54
N GLU A 34 5.55 -17.12 15.37
CA GLU A 34 5.02 -18.48 15.53
C GLU A 34 4.75 -18.76 17.01
N PHE A 35 3.59 -19.35 17.30
CA PHE A 35 3.27 -19.89 18.62
C PHE A 35 3.03 -21.39 18.46
N PHE A 36 3.88 -22.20 19.08
CA PHE A 36 3.72 -23.65 19.10
C PHE A 36 3.66 -24.15 20.53
N GLU A 37 2.84 -25.16 20.73
CA GLU A 37 2.91 -26.01 21.91
C GLU A 37 2.66 -27.46 21.50
N SER A 38 3.53 -28.36 21.94
CA SER A 38 3.63 -29.73 21.43
C SER A 38 2.65 -30.73 22.04
N SER A 39 1.75 -30.27 22.93
CA SER A 39 1.03 -31.13 23.90
C SER A 39 -0.48 -31.25 23.69
N GLY A 40 -1.07 -30.64 22.64
CA GLY A 40 -2.51 -30.77 22.32
C GLY A 40 -3.21 -29.44 22.04
N PRO A 41 -4.56 -29.38 22.03
CA PRO A 41 -5.28 -28.12 21.86
C PRO A 41 -5.01 -27.22 23.06
N VAL A 42 -4.29 -26.15 22.80
CA VAL A 42 -3.82 -25.21 23.82
C VAL A 42 -4.84 -24.09 23.96
N GLY A 43 -5.04 -23.64 25.20
CA GLY A 43 -5.66 -22.34 25.45
C GLY A 43 -4.75 -21.25 24.90
N PHE A 44 -4.93 -20.85 23.64
CA PHE A 44 -4.20 -19.74 23.05
C PHE A 44 -4.84 -18.43 23.47
N ASP A 45 -4.19 -17.68 24.37
CA ASP A 45 -4.57 -16.31 24.66
C ASP A 45 -3.84 -15.35 23.72
N VAL A 46 -4.57 -14.91 22.69
CA VAL A 46 -4.08 -13.94 21.72
C VAL A 46 -3.59 -12.64 22.36
N ASN A 47 -4.12 -12.24 23.52
CA ASN A 47 -3.73 -10.98 24.15
C ASN A 47 -2.36 -11.10 24.83
N GLU A 48 -2.06 -12.22 25.47
CA GLU A 48 -0.73 -12.48 26.05
C GLU A 48 0.34 -12.51 24.96
N ALA A 49 0.05 -13.19 23.85
CA ALA A 49 0.89 -13.20 22.66
C ALA A 49 1.17 -11.79 22.10
N LEU A 50 0.17 -10.93 22.06
CA LEU A 50 0.30 -9.55 21.58
C LEU A 50 1.07 -8.64 22.55
N GLU A 51 0.99 -8.90 23.86
CA GLU A 51 1.82 -8.21 24.86
C GLU A 51 3.30 -8.58 24.70
N LEU A 52 3.60 -9.87 24.50
CA LEU A 52 4.96 -10.34 24.21
C LEU A 52 5.50 -9.73 22.91
N PHE A 53 4.67 -9.63 21.87
CA PHE A 53 5.04 -8.97 20.62
C PHE A 53 5.36 -7.47 20.84
N ALA A 54 4.52 -6.74 21.56
CA ALA A 54 4.74 -5.32 21.84
C ALA A 54 6.05 -5.09 22.62
N ALA A 55 6.33 -5.95 23.60
CA ALA A 55 7.59 -5.92 24.35
C ALA A 55 8.80 -6.22 23.46
N SER A 56 8.71 -7.23 22.60
CA SER A 56 9.75 -7.59 21.62
C SER A 56 10.06 -6.44 20.66
N CYS A 57 9.03 -5.75 20.16
CA CYS A 57 9.17 -4.56 19.32
C CYS A 57 9.64 -3.32 20.08
N LYS A 58 9.82 -3.39 21.41
CA LYS A 58 10.19 -2.26 22.27
C LYS A 58 9.26 -1.07 22.09
N VAL A 59 7.95 -1.33 21.99
CA VAL A 59 6.95 -0.27 21.88
C VAL A 59 7.06 0.63 23.13
N PRO A 60 7.29 1.95 22.96
CA PRO A 60 7.47 2.84 24.11
C PRO A 60 6.20 2.89 24.96
N PRO A 61 6.33 3.10 26.28
CA PRO A 61 5.18 3.28 27.14
C PRO A 61 4.41 4.55 26.75
N LEU A 62 3.12 4.56 27.09
CA LEU A 62 2.24 5.71 26.96
C LEU A 62 2.71 6.87 27.86
N PRO A 63 2.21 8.10 27.64
CA PRO A 63 2.60 9.26 28.45
C PRO A 63 2.35 9.12 29.96
N ASP A 64 1.42 8.25 30.34
CA ASP A 64 1.11 7.92 31.75
C ASP A 64 1.99 6.79 32.32
N GLY A 65 2.97 6.30 31.54
CA GLY A 65 3.88 5.22 31.90
C GLY A 65 3.31 3.81 31.67
N THR A 66 2.07 3.69 31.19
CA THR A 66 1.46 2.37 30.95
C THR A 66 1.95 1.73 29.65
N ILE A 67 1.96 0.40 29.59
CA ILE A 67 2.40 -0.34 28.40
C ILE A 67 1.25 -0.41 27.41
N TRP A 68 1.54 -0.19 26.12
CA TRP A 68 0.55 -0.35 25.07
C TRP A 68 0.13 -1.82 24.93
N LYS A 69 -1.17 -2.09 25.03
CA LYS A 69 -1.75 -3.43 24.86
C LYS A 69 -2.61 -3.47 23.61
N PHE A 70 -2.19 -4.26 22.61
CA PHE A 70 -3.01 -4.50 21.43
C PHE A 70 -4.14 -5.47 21.74
N THR A 71 -5.37 -5.10 21.39
CA THR A 71 -6.41 -6.09 21.13
C THR A 71 -6.14 -6.76 19.77
N ALA A 72 -6.61 -7.99 19.60
CA ALA A 72 -6.49 -8.72 18.32
C ALA A 72 -6.98 -7.92 17.11
N ASN A 73 -8.09 -7.19 17.27
CA ASN A 73 -8.61 -6.34 16.21
C ASN A 73 -7.67 -5.16 15.89
N GLN A 74 -7.17 -4.44 16.90
CA GLN A 74 -6.22 -3.33 16.70
C GLN A 74 -4.94 -3.80 16.03
N PHE A 75 -4.42 -4.97 16.43
CA PHE A 75 -3.25 -5.57 15.80
C PHE A 75 -3.49 -5.88 14.32
N ARG A 76 -4.65 -6.44 13.98
CA ARG A 76 -5.04 -6.70 12.58
C ARG A 76 -5.06 -5.41 11.74
N LYS A 77 -5.50 -4.29 12.31
CA LYS A 77 -5.46 -2.97 11.63
C LYS A 77 -4.05 -2.43 11.47
N PHE A 78 -3.25 -2.52 12.54
CA PHE A 78 -1.84 -2.17 12.53
C PHE A 78 -1.08 -2.94 11.45
N PHE A 79 -1.32 -4.26 11.38
CA PHE A 79 -0.75 -5.11 10.34
C PHE A 79 -1.16 -4.65 8.95
N ALA A 80 -2.45 -4.42 8.69
CA ALA A 80 -2.94 -3.95 7.39
C ALA A 80 -2.34 -2.61 6.97
N THR A 81 -2.27 -1.65 7.89
CA THR A 81 -1.63 -0.34 7.68
C THR A 81 -0.14 -0.50 7.36
N THR A 82 0.56 -1.30 8.17
CA THR A 82 2.00 -1.54 8.00
C THR A 82 2.27 -2.26 6.68
N HIS A 83 1.43 -3.24 6.32
CA HIS A 83 1.50 -3.93 5.05
C HIS A 83 1.39 -2.95 3.88
N GLN A 84 0.41 -2.04 3.93
CA GLN A 84 0.15 -1.07 2.86
C GLN A 84 1.27 -0.04 2.70
N TRP A 85 1.83 0.49 3.80
CA TRP A 85 2.68 1.69 3.73
C TRP A 85 4.16 1.44 4.01
N ARG A 86 4.49 0.37 4.76
CA ARG A 86 5.88 0.08 5.12
C ARG A 86 6.60 -0.75 4.07
N TYR A 87 5.87 -1.58 3.34
CA TYR A 87 6.44 -2.35 2.24
C TYR A 87 6.20 -1.58 0.95
N PHE A 88 7.26 -1.41 0.16
CA PHE A 88 7.26 -0.72 -1.14
C PHE A 88 6.23 -1.27 -2.16
N PHE A 89 5.48 -2.32 -1.82
CA PHE A 89 4.54 -3.06 -2.66
C PHE A 89 3.20 -3.24 -1.96
N PRO A 90 2.30 -2.24 -2.01
CA PRO A 90 0.98 -2.37 -1.43
C PRO A 90 0.11 -3.24 -2.35
N ASP A 91 0.03 -4.54 -2.05
CA ASP A 91 -0.85 -5.50 -2.75
C ASP A 91 -2.11 -5.75 -1.91
N LEU A 92 -3.20 -5.09 -2.30
CA LEU A 92 -4.47 -5.15 -1.57
C LEU A 92 -5.12 -6.55 -1.65
N PRO A 93 -5.12 -7.27 -2.78
CA PRO A 93 -5.46 -8.69 -2.84
C PRO A 93 -4.67 -9.59 -1.89
N SER A 94 -3.34 -9.48 -1.85
CA SER A 94 -2.53 -10.28 -0.92
C SER A 94 -2.86 -9.94 0.53
N LEU A 95 -3.04 -8.66 0.85
CA LEU A 95 -3.48 -8.24 2.16
C LEU A 95 -4.88 -8.79 2.49
N ASN A 96 -5.82 -8.76 1.53
CA ASN A 96 -7.18 -9.28 1.72
C ASN A 96 -7.17 -10.79 1.98
N TYR A 97 -6.30 -11.53 1.30
CA TYR A 97 -6.07 -12.95 1.51
C TYR A 97 -5.47 -13.23 2.89
N GLN A 98 -4.43 -12.52 3.29
CA GLN A 98 -3.81 -12.64 4.62
C GLN A 98 -4.79 -12.30 5.74
N LEU A 99 -5.64 -11.28 5.53
CA LEU A 99 -6.70 -10.93 6.45
C LEU A 99 -7.89 -11.90 6.35
N GLN A 100 -7.97 -12.82 5.40
CA GLN A 100 -9.12 -13.70 5.16
C GLN A 100 -10.46 -12.94 5.11
N GLN A 101 -10.49 -11.80 4.44
CA GLN A 101 -11.72 -11.01 4.29
C GLN A 101 -12.45 -11.43 3.02
N ARG A 102 -13.77 -11.58 3.15
CA ARG A 102 -14.63 -11.94 2.01
C ARG A 102 -14.83 -10.80 1.01
N ASP A 103 -14.60 -9.56 1.44
CA ASP A 103 -14.83 -8.35 0.67
C ASP A 103 -13.58 -7.45 0.69
N MET A 104 -13.07 -7.16 -0.50
CA MET A 104 -11.92 -6.27 -0.68
C MET A 104 -12.19 -4.84 -0.22
N ASN A 105 -13.44 -4.36 -0.21
CA ASN A 105 -13.75 -3.03 0.33
C ASN A 105 -13.55 -2.98 1.84
N THR A 106 -13.79 -4.09 2.54
CA THR A 106 -13.48 -4.20 3.96
C THR A 106 -11.97 -4.10 4.17
N THR A 107 -11.14 -4.75 3.34
CA THR A 107 -9.67 -4.66 3.44
C THR A 107 -9.18 -3.26 3.06
N ALA A 108 -9.72 -2.68 1.99
CA ALA A 108 -9.50 -1.29 1.63
C ALA A 108 -9.91 -0.35 2.76
N SER A 109 -10.96 -0.67 3.53
CA SER A 109 -11.34 0.13 4.69
C SER A 109 -10.30 0.04 5.80
N TYR A 110 -9.59 -1.08 5.98
CA TYR A 110 -8.49 -1.16 6.96
C TYR A 110 -7.27 -0.33 6.56
N THR A 111 -7.04 -0.14 5.27
CA THR A 111 -5.94 0.71 4.75
C THR A 111 -6.36 2.18 4.64
N LYS A 112 -7.65 2.44 4.40
CA LYS A 112 -8.28 3.78 4.41
C LYS A 112 -8.67 4.26 5.81
N MET A 113 -8.77 3.37 6.81
CA MET A 113 -9.11 3.70 8.19
C MET A 113 -7.90 4.33 8.88
N GLN A 114 -7.95 5.65 8.98
CA GLN A 114 -7.26 6.53 9.93
C GLN A 114 -6.35 5.78 10.93
N HIS A 115 -5.05 5.74 10.63
CA HIS A 115 -4.00 4.92 11.24
C HIS A 115 -3.88 5.02 12.78
N ALA A 116 -4.47 6.04 13.42
CA ALA A 116 -4.52 6.22 14.87
C ALA A 116 -5.90 5.95 15.53
N ALA A 117 -7.03 6.27 14.88
CA ALA A 117 -8.37 6.13 15.49
C ALA A 117 -8.77 4.67 15.71
N ALA A 118 -8.33 3.79 14.82
CA ALA A 118 -8.68 2.39 14.86
C ALA A 118 -7.87 1.62 15.92
N MET A 119 -6.68 2.14 16.26
CA MET A 119 -5.86 1.69 17.39
C MET A 119 -6.25 2.37 18.72
N ARG A 120 -6.88 3.54 18.71
CA ARG A 120 -7.32 4.29 19.90
C ARG A 120 -8.82 4.20 20.16
N LEU A 121 -9.42 3.01 20.22
CA LEU A 121 -10.82 2.84 20.68
C LEU A 121 -11.10 3.35 22.13
N ASN A 122 -10.08 3.87 22.83
CA ASN A 122 -10.26 4.71 24.02
C ASN A 122 -10.79 6.12 23.73
N ASP A 123 -10.66 6.65 22.51
CA ASP A 123 -11.24 7.94 22.14
C ASP A 123 -12.78 7.87 22.13
N THR A 124 -13.39 6.72 21.83
CA THR A 124 -14.83 6.51 22.01
C THR A 124 -15.28 6.55 23.48
N ARG A 125 -14.36 6.32 24.43
CA ARG A 125 -14.64 6.47 25.88
C ARG A 125 -14.51 7.93 26.32
N ASN A 126 -13.57 8.70 25.77
CA ASN A 126 -13.38 10.12 26.08
C ASN A 126 -14.29 11.06 25.26
N ALA A 127 -14.72 10.66 24.06
CA ALA A 127 -15.65 11.41 23.20
C ALA A 127 -17.10 11.39 23.72
N ARG A 128 -17.42 10.53 24.70
CA ARG A 128 -18.67 10.65 25.46
C ARG A 128 -18.66 11.84 26.42
N GLN A 129 -17.53 12.52 26.62
CA GLN A 129 -17.39 13.61 27.59
C GLN A 129 -17.15 15.01 27.00
N VAL A 130 -16.91 15.18 25.69
CA VAL A 130 -16.73 16.53 25.10
C VAL A 130 -17.32 16.60 23.69
N ASN A 131 -18.32 17.49 23.52
CA ASN A 131 -19.19 17.62 22.34
C ASN A 131 -18.53 18.03 21.01
N ASP A 132 -17.20 18.19 20.92
CA ASP A 132 -16.47 18.54 19.68
C ASP A 132 -15.34 17.56 19.30
N GLY A 133 -15.12 16.50 20.10
CA GLY A 133 -13.96 15.61 19.97
C GLY A 133 -13.87 14.77 18.68
N PRO A 134 -14.96 14.12 18.21
CA PRO A 134 -14.87 13.20 17.06
C PRO A 134 -14.54 13.88 15.72
N LEU A 135 -15.12 15.05 15.47
CA LEU A 135 -14.94 15.79 14.21
C LEU A 135 -13.55 16.41 14.12
N LYS A 136 -13.10 17.08 15.18
CA LYS A 136 -11.75 17.66 15.24
C LYS A 136 -10.69 16.59 15.10
N ALA A 137 -10.84 15.47 15.80
CA ALA A 137 -9.90 14.37 15.70
C ALA A 137 -9.96 13.69 14.30
N ALA A 138 -11.13 13.65 13.64
CA ALA A 138 -11.23 13.17 12.26
C ALA A 138 -10.53 14.10 11.27
N LEU A 139 -10.61 15.42 11.49
CA LEU A 139 -9.92 16.43 10.69
C LEU A 139 -8.40 16.35 10.86
N GLU A 140 -7.90 16.31 12.10
CA GLU A 140 -6.47 16.14 12.42
C GLU A 140 -5.90 14.86 11.78
N ARG A 141 -6.66 13.76 11.79
CA ARG A 141 -6.25 12.50 11.14
C ARG A 141 -6.25 12.55 9.62
N GLY A 142 -7.16 13.34 9.04
CA GLY A 142 -7.14 13.62 7.61
C GLY A 142 -5.88 14.39 7.20
N LEU A 143 -5.40 15.28 8.06
CA LEU A 143 -4.13 15.98 7.88
C LEU A 143 -2.94 15.01 7.97
N ASP A 144 -2.90 14.14 9.00
CA ASP A 144 -1.82 13.15 9.16
C ASP A 144 -1.68 12.21 7.95
N MET A 145 -2.80 11.74 7.40
CA MET A 145 -2.78 10.86 6.21
C MET A 145 -2.27 11.60 4.99
N ARG A 146 -2.73 12.84 4.80
CA ARG A 146 -2.23 13.69 3.71
C ARG A 146 -0.73 13.95 3.89
N ASP A 147 -0.25 14.17 5.10
CA ASP A 147 1.16 14.37 5.38
C ASP A 147 1.99 13.11 5.07
N ALA A 148 1.48 11.92 5.39
CA ALA A 148 2.13 10.65 5.04
C ALA A 148 2.17 10.40 3.52
N GLU A 149 1.06 10.67 2.82
CA GLU A 149 1.01 10.61 1.35
C GLU A 149 1.98 11.59 0.70
N LEU A 150 2.00 12.84 1.19
CA LEU A 150 2.95 13.86 0.75
C LEU A 150 4.38 13.41 1.02
N GLN A 151 4.69 12.88 2.20
CA GLN A 151 6.02 12.39 2.52
C GLN A 151 6.44 11.23 1.63
N PHE A 152 5.55 10.28 1.36
CA PHE A 152 5.82 9.19 0.42
C PHE A 152 6.14 9.72 -0.99
N MET A 153 5.36 10.69 -1.49
CA MET A 153 5.66 11.33 -2.78
C MET A 153 7.01 12.03 -2.77
N LYS A 154 7.36 12.75 -1.69
CA LYS A 154 8.67 13.40 -1.53
C LYS A 154 9.80 12.38 -1.60
N ASP A 155 9.71 11.31 -0.81
CA ASP A 155 10.71 10.25 -0.75
C ASP A 155 10.86 9.57 -2.12
N LEU A 156 9.75 9.27 -2.79
CA LEU A 156 9.77 8.67 -4.13
C LEU A 156 10.46 9.58 -5.14
N ILE A 157 10.11 10.87 -5.17
CA ILE A 157 10.74 11.84 -6.10
C ILE A 157 12.23 11.96 -5.81
N LEU A 158 12.67 11.99 -4.56
CA LEU A 158 14.08 12.05 -4.19
C LEU A 158 14.84 10.77 -4.56
N GLU A 159 14.22 9.60 -4.39
CA GLU A 159 14.79 8.32 -4.79
C GLU A 159 14.91 8.20 -6.33
N VAL A 160 13.95 8.75 -7.07
CA VAL A 160 14.05 8.88 -8.54
C VAL A 160 15.12 9.90 -8.93
N HIS A 161 15.16 11.05 -8.27
CA HIS A 161 16.13 12.11 -8.51
C HIS A 161 17.57 11.65 -8.29
N SER A 162 17.81 10.88 -7.23
CA SER A 162 19.12 10.31 -6.93
C SER A 162 19.49 9.12 -7.81
N GLY A 163 18.61 8.69 -8.72
CA GLY A 163 18.83 7.56 -9.62
C GLY A 163 18.76 6.19 -8.96
N LYS A 164 18.32 6.10 -7.69
CA LYS A 164 18.16 4.83 -6.97
C LYS A 164 16.95 4.05 -7.49
N ILE A 165 15.89 4.77 -7.87
CA ILE A 165 14.69 4.22 -8.50
C ILE A 165 14.57 4.79 -9.91
N LYS A 166 14.22 3.96 -10.90
CA LYS A 166 13.85 4.44 -12.23
C LYS A 166 12.34 4.53 -12.31
N ALA A 167 11.83 5.65 -12.82
CA ALA A 167 10.42 5.87 -13.07
C ALA A 167 10.13 5.97 -14.58
N ALA A 168 8.99 5.43 -14.98
CA ALA A 168 8.54 5.36 -16.38
C ALA A 168 7.06 5.78 -16.49
N GLY A 169 6.55 5.92 -17.72
CA GLY A 169 5.19 6.42 -17.97
C GLY A 169 4.89 7.78 -17.32
N GLY A 170 3.81 7.83 -16.54
CA GLY A 170 3.42 9.01 -15.76
C GLY A 170 4.50 9.46 -14.77
N GLY A 171 5.36 8.55 -14.32
CA GLY A 171 6.47 8.85 -13.42
C GLY A 171 7.58 9.66 -14.09
N ALA A 172 7.91 9.33 -15.34
CA ALA A 172 8.90 10.08 -16.11
C ALA A 172 8.44 11.51 -16.40
N SER A 173 7.15 11.70 -16.72
CA SER A 173 6.59 13.05 -16.90
C SER A 173 6.58 13.86 -15.60
N MET A 174 6.10 13.27 -14.50
CA MET A 174 6.10 13.91 -13.19
C MET A 174 7.51 14.30 -12.75
N PHE A 175 8.48 13.42 -12.95
CA PHE A 175 9.86 13.70 -12.56
C PHE A 175 10.49 14.82 -13.39
N ARG A 176 10.26 14.85 -14.71
CA ARG A 176 10.68 15.96 -15.57
C ARG A 176 10.08 17.29 -15.14
N GLU A 177 8.78 17.32 -14.79
CA GLU A 177 8.14 18.54 -14.26
C GLU A 177 8.81 19.01 -12.94
N PHE A 178 9.25 18.08 -12.09
CA PHE A 178 9.97 18.40 -10.87
C PHE A 178 11.37 18.98 -11.18
N GLU A 179 12.12 18.38 -12.09
CA GLU A 179 13.42 18.91 -12.52
C GLU A 179 13.30 20.32 -13.12
N GLU A 180 12.26 20.57 -13.93
CA GLU A 180 11.95 21.90 -14.46
C GLU A 180 11.60 22.90 -13.35
N ALA A 181 10.84 22.47 -12.34
CA ALA A 181 10.54 23.30 -11.17
C ALA A 181 11.80 23.64 -10.35
N LEU A 182 12.68 22.65 -10.18
CA LEU A 182 13.93 22.80 -9.44
C LEU A 182 14.92 23.72 -10.18
N ALA A 183 15.10 23.54 -11.49
CA ALA A 183 16.00 24.34 -12.31
C ALA A 183 15.67 25.84 -12.23
N ARG A 184 14.38 26.20 -12.23
CA ARG A 184 13.92 27.60 -12.12
C ARG A 184 14.31 28.28 -10.80
N GLN A 185 14.55 27.51 -9.74
CA GLN A 185 14.81 28.03 -8.39
C GLN A 185 16.30 28.04 -8.04
N ILE A 186 17.08 27.12 -8.61
CA ILE A 186 18.55 27.06 -8.41
C ILE A 186 19.25 28.26 -9.06
N ASP A 187 18.74 28.77 -10.18
CA ASP A 187 19.28 29.97 -10.84
C ASP A 187 19.25 31.25 -9.95
N ILE A 188 18.61 31.19 -8.78
CA ILE A 188 18.32 32.37 -7.94
C ILE A 188 19.15 32.39 -6.63
N LEU A 189 19.76 31.30 -6.15
CA LEU A 189 20.35 31.25 -4.79
C LEU A 189 21.70 30.49 -4.69
N SER A 190 22.68 31.06 -3.97
CA SER A 190 24.09 30.60 -3.96
C SER A 190 24.60 29.86 -2.71
N SER A 191 23.78 29.42 -1.75
CA SER A 191 24.37 28.78 -0.54
C SER A 191 23.53 27.82 0.34
N SER A 192 22.42 27.23 -0.12
CA SER A 192 21.76 26.15 0.65
C SER A 192 20.91 25.19 -0.20
N GLU A 193 21.57 24.41 -1.07
CA GLU A 193 20.93 23.46 -2.00
C GLU A 193 19.86 22.58 -1.35
N GLY A 194 20.12 22.03 -0.15
CA GLY A 194 19.16 21.14 0.53
C GLY A 194 17.87 21.82 1.00
N ALA A 195 17.93 23.09 1.43
CA ALA A 195 16.73 23.83 1.83
C ALA A 195 15.89 24.23 0.61
N VAL A 196 16.56 24.60 -0.50
CA VAL A 196 15.90 24.91 -1.78
C VAL A 196 15.19 23.68 -2.32
N ILE A 197 15.88 22.53 -2.42
CA ILE A 197 15.29 21.27 -2.90
C ILE A 197 14.05 20.90 -2.08
N ASN A 198 14.13 20.91 -0.74
CA ASN A 198 13.00 20.56 0.11
C ASN A 198 11.83 21.55 0.00
N GLY A 199 12.12 22.84 -0.23
CA GLY A 199 11.10 23.87 -0.48
C GLY A 199 10.37 23.62 -1.80
N VAL A 200 11.12 23.50 -2.90
CA VAL A 200 10.57 23.21 -4.24
C VAL A 200 9.81 21.90 -4.24
N LEU A 201 10.36 20.86 -3.60
CA LEU A 201 9.72 19.56 -3.51
C LEU A 201 8.40 19.63 -2.75
N SER A 202 8.34 20.39 -1.65
CA SER A 202 7.11 20.55 -0.86
C SER A 202 6.02 21.27 -1.66
N GLU A 203 6.36 22.35 -2.36
CA GLU A 203 5.46 23.06 -3.26
C GLU A 203 5.04 22.17 -4.44
N PHE A 204 5.97 21.38 -4.97
CA PHE A 204 5.72 20.48 -6.10
C PHE A 204 4.73 19.37 -5.73
N VAL A 205 4.87 18.73 -4.57
CA VAL A 205 3.91 17.68 -4.18
C VAL A 205 2.56 18.25 -3.73
N GLU A 206 2.49 19.54 -3.39
CA GLU A 206 1.27 20.19 -2.95
C GLU A 206 0.24 20.26 -4.10
N GLY A 207 -0.91 19.59 -3.89
CA GLY A 207 -1.99 19.52 -4.90
C GLY A 207 -1.83 18.39 -5.92
N ARG A 208 -0.76 17.60 -5.84
CA ARG A 208 -0.64 16.35 -6.61
C ARG A 208 -1.25 15.19 -5.84
N HIS A 209 -1.76 14.22 -6.60
CA HIS A 209 -2.31 12.99 -6.07
C HIS A 209 -1.47 11.82 -6.50
N LEU A 210 -1.25 10.87 -5.60
CA LEU A 210 -0.62 9.61 -5.89
C LEU A 210 -1.32 8.51 -5.11
N THR A 211 -1.82 7.51 -5.82
CA THR A 211 -2.55 6.39 -5.22
C THR A 211 -1.99 5.08 -5.75
N THR A 212 -1.93 4.04 -4.91
CA THR A 212 -1.50 2.72 -5.37
C THR A 212 -2.64 2.03 -6.12
N HIS A 213 -2.34 1.44 -7.27
CA HIS A 213 -3.27 0.55 -7.93
C HIS A 213 -3.64 -0.63 -7.00
N PRO A 214 -4.91 -1.07 -6.92
CA PRO A 214 -5.32 -2.15 -6.01
C PRO A 214 -4.51 -3.44 -6.19
N GLU A 215 -4.14 -3.79 -7.42
CA GLU A 215 -3.28 -4.95 -7.71
C GLU A 215 -1.79 -4.75 -7.36
N GLY A 216 -1.38 -3.57 -6.87
CA GLY A 216 -0.01 -3.28 -6.45
C GLY A 216 1.01 -3.08 -7.57
N GLY A 217 0.62 -3.28 -8.84
CA GLY A 217 1.54 -3.26 -9.97
C GLY A 217 2.01 -1.89 -10.46
N ASN A 218 1.30 -0.82 -10.11
CA ASN A 218 1.58 0.55 -10.53
C ASN A 218 1.12 1.55 -9.47
N LEU A 219 1.63 2.78 -9.53
CA LEU A 219 1.02 3.93 -8.86
C LEU A 219 0.22 4.74 -9.89
N CYS A 220 -0.75 5.52 -9.45
CA CYS A 220 -1.63 6.32 -10.27
C CYS A 220 -1.58 7.77 -9.83
N LYS A 221 -1.21 8.68 -10.74
CA LYS A 221 -1.24 10.13 -10.49
C LYS A 221 -2.56 10.81 -10.86
N CYS A 222 -3.57 10.05 -11.25
CA CYS A 222 -4.85 10.60 -11.67
C CYS A 222 -5.54 11.31 -10.50
N GLY A 223 -5.61 12.64 -10.55
CA GLY A 223 -6.35 13.46 -9.60
C GLY A 223 -7.79 13.75 -10.05
N SER A 224 -8.37 14.78 -9.43
CA SER A 224 -9.68 15.32 -9.78
C SER A 224 -9.63 16.37 -10.90
N SER A 225 -8.42 16.74 -11.36
CA SER A 225 -8.23 17.76 -12.39
C SER A 225 -8.78 17.28 -13.74
N LEU A 226 -9.29 18.21 -14.55
CA LEU A 226 -9.83 17.86 -15.88
C LEU A 226 -8.75 17.20 -16.76
N GLY A 227 -7.52 17.69 -16.70
CA GLY A 227 -6.40 17.17 -17.48
C GLY A 227 -6.02 15.74 -17.10
N ASP A 228 -6.03 15.41 -15.81
CA ASP A 228 -5.77 14.04 -15.36
C ASP A 228 -6.90 13.10 -15.80
N LYS A 229 -8.15 13.55 -15.65
CA LYS A 229 -9.33 12.75 -16.01
C LYS A 229 -9.44 12.49 -17.50
N SER A 230 -9.10 13.48 -18.35
CA SER A 230 -9.22 13.34 -19.81
C SER A 230 -8.20 12.39 -20.43
N VAL A 231 -7.19 11.95 -19.67
CA VAL A 231 -6.17 11.00 -20.13
C VAL A 231 -6.16 9.72 -19.29
N ALA A 232 -7.14 9.54 -18.41
CA ALA A 232 -7.22 8.38 -17.55
C ALA A 232 -7.86 7.22 -18.31
N GLY A 233 -7.07 6.24 -18.73
CA GLY A 233 -7.59 5.10 -19.50
C GLY A 233 -8.74 4.34 -18.81
N CYS A 234 -8.78 4.30 -17.47
CA CYS A 234 -9.89 3.69 -16.73
C CYS A 234 -11.20 4.45 -16.88
N LEU A 235 -11.15 5.78 -17.01
CA LEU A 235 -12.33 6.60 -17.27
C LEU A 235 -12.73 6.49 -18.74
N ASP A 236 -11.76 6.40 -19.66
CA ASP A 236 -12.05 6.14 -21.08
C ASP A 236 -12.79 4.80 -21.26
N ALA A 237 -12.31 3.74 -20.62
CA ALA A 237 -12.97 2.43 -20.62
C ALA A 237 -14.36 2.46 -19.97
N ALA A 238 -14.55 3.22 -18.88
CA ALA A 238 -15.87 3.41 -18.28
C ALA A 238 -16.84 4.16 -19.22
N ALA A 239 -16.33 5.14 -19.97
CA ALA A 239 -17.11 5.90 -20.93
C ALA A 239 -17.53 5.06 -22.15
N GLU A 240 -16.70 4.12 -22.59
CA GLU A 240 -17.05 3.14 -23.64
C GLU A 240 -18.27 2.28 -23.25
N ASP A 241 -18.41 1.99 -21.95
CA ASP A 241 -19.57 1.30 -21.35
C ASP A 241 -20.78 2.23 -21.10
N GLY A 242 -20.68 3.52 -21.48
CA GLY A 242 -21.74 4.50 -21.35
C GLY A 242 -21.87 5.14 -19.97
N LEU A 243 -20.85 5.00 -19.10
CA LEU A 243 -20.85 5.66 -17.79
C LEU A 243 -20.44 7.13 -17.92
N SER A 244 -21.10 8.00 -17.14
CA SER A 244 -20.74 9.42 -17.06
C SER A 244 -19.48 9.59 -16.20
N VAL A 245 -18.41 10.09 -16.80
CA VAL A 245 -17.11 10.34 -16.14
C VAL A 245 -16.92 11.79 -15.69
N GLU A 246 -17.86 12.69 -15.99
CA GLU A 246 -17.77 14.12 -15.66
C GLU A 246 -17.56 14.35 -14.15
N HIS A 247 -18.29 13.56 -13.35
CA HIS A 247 -18.30 13.63 -11.90
C HIS A 247 -17.23 12.74 -11.23
N ALA A 248 -16.36 12.08 -12.00
CA ALA A 248 -15.26 11.32 -11.42
C ALA A 248 -14.35 12.25 -10.61
N THR A 249 -13.98 11.80 -9.41
CA THR A 249 -13.09 12.50 -8.48
C THR A 249 -11.65 11.98 -8.54
N GLY A 250 -11.39 10.95 -9.36
CA GLY A 250 -10.12 10.27 -9.50
C GLY A 250 -10.25 9.04 -10.41
N PRO A 251 -9.33 8.06 -10.30
CA PRO A 251 -9.39 6.85 -11.11
C PRO A 251 -10.60 5.96 -10.75
N ASP A 252 -11.17 5.29 -11.74
CA ASP A 252 -12.18 4.24 -11.53
C ASP A 252 -11.52 2.85 -11.53
N TYR A 253 -11.35 2.28 -10.35
CA TYR A 253 -10.70 0.99 -10.20
C TYR A 253 -11.53 -0.21 -10.69
N SER A 254 -12.82 0.00 -11.00
CA SER A 254 -13.66 -1.03 -11.63
C SER A 254 -13.26 -1.25 -13.10
N TYR A 255 -12.66 -0.22 -13.71
CA TYR A 255 -12.22 -0.17 -15.11
C TYR A 255 -10.69 -0.07 -15.26
N ALA A 256 -9.97 0.04 -14.14
CA ALA A 256 -8.51 0.02 -14.09
C ALA A 256 -7.99 -1.41 -14.25
N THR A 257 -8.21 -2.01 -15.42
CA THR A 257 -7.58 -3.28 -15.74
C THR A 257 -6.08 -3.08 -15.93
N ARG A 258 -5.35 -4.18 -15.89
CA ARG A 258 -3.91 -4.18 -16.10
C ARG A 258 -3.56 -3.58 -17.47
N GLU A 259 -4.27 -3.98 -18.51
CA GLU A 259 -4.12 -3.53 -19.89
C GLU A 259 -4.35 -2.01 -19.98
N THR A 260 -5.45 -1.54 -19.40
CA THR A 260 -5.82 -0.12 -19.37
C THR A 260 -4.78 0.72 -18.64
N CYS A 261 -4.31 0.25 -17.48
CA CYS A 261 -3.35 0.99 -16.67
C CYS A 261 -1.93 0.99 -17.26
N PHE A 262 -1.50 -0.04 -17.99
CA PHE A 262 -0.14 -0.05 -18.54
C PHE A 262 0.10 1.03 -19.59
N GLY A 263 -0.88 1.26 -20.48
CA GLY A 263 -0.81 2.33 -21.48
C GLY A 263 -1.15 3.72 -20.93
N CYS A 264 -1.72 3.80 -19.73
CA CYS A 264 -2.27 5.04 -19.19
C CYS A 264 -1.17 6.08 -18.89
N PRO A 265 -1.31 7.34 -19.39
CA PRO A 265 -0.41 8.45 -19.04
C PRO A 265 -0.33 8.76 -17.54
N ASN A 266 -1.35 8.39 -16.77
CA ASN A 266 -1.37 8.56 -15.31
C ASN A 266 -0.70 7.43 -14.55
N ALA A 267 -0.35 6.31 -15.20
CA ALA A 267 0.31 5.21 -14.53
C ALA A 267 1.78 5.52 -14.31
N ILE A 268 2.17 5.62 -13.05
CA ILE A 268 3.55 5.70 -12.61
C ILE A 268 4.08 4.29 -12.42
N ARG A 269 5.12 4.03 -13.18
CA ARG A 269 5.79 2.75 -13.33
C ARG A 269 7.15 2.86 -12.66
N LEU A 270 7.50 1.95 -11.76
CA LEU A 270 8.78 1.98 -11.03
C LEU A 270 9.54 0.67 -11.25
N ASN A 271 10.85 0.74 -11.47
CA ASN A 271 11.67 -0.46 -11.71
C ASN A 271 11.71 -1.42 -10.50
N ILE A 272 11.48 -0.91 -9.29
CA ILE A 272 11.35 -1.75 -8.10
C ILE A 272 10.14 -2.71 -8.20
N LEU A 273 9.11 -2.36 -8.97
CA LEU A 273 7.91 -3.17 -9.22
C LEU A 273 8.12 -4.25 -10.31
N MET A 274 9.32 -4.33 -10.92
CA MET A 274 9.62 -5.31 -11.97
C MET A 274 9.32 -6.77 -11.59
N PRO A 275 9.57 -7.25 -10.36
CA PRO A 275 9.21 -8.63 -10.00
C PRO A 275 7.72 -8.94 -10.18
N TYR A 276 6.84 -7.97 -9.89
CA TYR A 276 5.41 -8.12 -10.14
C TYR A 276 5.11 -8.16 -11.65
N TRP A 277 5.79 -7.35 -12.47
CA TRP A 277 5.62 -7.36 -13.93
C TRP A 277 6.19 -8.60 -14.60
N ASP A 278 7.30 -9.13 -14.11
CA ASP A 278 7.90 -10.35 -14.63
C ASP A 278 6.95 -11.52 -14.38
N ALA A 279 6.37 -11.63 -13.18
CA ALA A 279 5.35 -12.63 -12.87
C ALA A 279 4.08 -12.46 -13.74
N ALA A 280 3.62 -11.23 -13.95
CA ALA A 280 2.49 -10.95 -14.83
C ALA A 280 2.79 -11.31 -16.30
N TYR A 281 4.00 -10.99 -16.77
CA TYR A 281 4.46 -11.31 -18.11
C TYR A 281 4.52 -12.82 -18.35
N GLU A 282 5.09 -13.59 -17.41
CA GLU A 282 5.15 -15.05 -17.49
C GLU A 282 3.75 -15.66 -17.57
N LYS A 283 2.83 -15.21 -16.70
CA LYS A 283 1.44 -15.68 -16.68
C LYS A 283 0.73 -15.42 -18.03
N VAL A 284 0.87 -14.22 -18.58
CA VAL A 284 0.26 -13.85 -19.87
C VAL A 284 0.96 -14.55 -21.04
N SER A 285 2.28 -14.74 -20.97
CA SER A 285 3.05 -15.50 -21.95
C SER A 285 2.59 -16.94 -22.03
N GLU A 286 2.27 -17.58 -20.91
CA GLU A 286 1.73 -18.94 -20.92
C GLU A 286 0.30 -18.99 -21.47
N ALA A 287 -0.55 -18.04 -21.07
CA ALA A 287 -1.91 -17.92 -21.60
C ALA A 287 -1.94 -17.67 -23.13
N SER A 288 -0.93 -16.98 -23.68
CA SER A 288 -0.77 -16.77 -25.13
C SER A 288 -0.50 -18.06 -25.93
N LYS A 289 -0.17 -19.17 -25.25
CA LYS A 289 -0.01 -20.50 -25.87
C LYS A 289 -1.29 -21.32 -25.81
N SER A 290 -2.38 -20.77 -25.27
CA SER A 290 -3.66 -21.47 -25.16
C SER A 290 -4.15 -22.01 -26.51
N THR A 291 -4.79 -23.18 -26.47
CA THR A 291 -5.49 -23.75 -27.62
C THR A 291 -6.78 -22.99 -27.94
N ASP A 292 -7.35 -22.31 -26.96
CA ASP A 292 -8.51 -21.42 -27.14
C ASP A 292 -8.08 -20.15 -27.91
N PRO A 293 -8.62 -19.90 -29.11
CA PRO A 293 -8.28 -18.74 -29.92
C PRO A 293 -8.57 -17.40 -29.25
N PHE A 294 -9.64 -17.31 -28.45
CA PHE A 294 -10.04 -16.08 -27.78
C PHE A 294 -9.05 -15.73 -26.67
N VAL A 295 -8.74 -16.69 -25.80
CA VAL A 295 -7.74 -16.53 -24.73
C VAL A 295 -6.38 -16.20 -25.31
N ARG A 296 -5.98 -16.89 -26.37
CA ARG A 296 -4.69 -16.67 -27.04
C ARG A 296 -4.57 -15.25 -27.59
N GLU A 297 -5.59 -14.76 -28.29
CA GLU A 297 -5.52 -13.44 -28.93
C GLU A 297 -5.53 -12.30 -27.90
N ALA A 298 -6.43 -12.37 -26.91
CA ALA A 298 -6.42 -11.43 -25.79
C ALA A 298 -5.07 -11.42 -25.04
N SER A 299 -4.48 -12.60 -24.81
CA SER A 299 -3.20 -12.71 -24.13
C SER A 299 -2.03 -12.13 -24.95
N LYS A 300 -2.07 -12.19 -26.29
CA LYS A 300 -1.03 -11.57 -27.12
C LYS A 300 -1.07 -10.04 -27.03
N GLU A 301 -2.27 -9.46 -27.01
CA GLU A 301 -2.44 -8.02 -26.83
C GLU A 301 -1.88 -7.57 -25.48
N SER A 302 -2.29 -8.25 -24.39
CA SER A 302 -1.73 -8.00 -23.05
C SER A 302 -0.20 -8.20 -23.01
N LEU A 303 0.33 -9.20 -23.71
CA LEU A 303 1.77 -9.46 -23.76
C LEU A 303 2.53 -8.28 -24.40
N ASN A 304 2.03 -7.74 -25.50
CA ASN A 304 2.64 -6.59 -26.18
C ASN A 304 2.66 -5.36 -25.29
N VAL A 305 1.56 -5.11 -24.58
CA VAL A 305 1.43 -4.00 -23.64
C VAL A 305 2.43 -4.15 -22.48
N ILE A 306 2.51 -5.33 -21.85
CA ILE A 306 3.45 -5.60 -20.75
C ILE A 306 4.90 -5.52 -21.25
N ALA A 307 5.19 -6.08 -22.43
CA ALA A 307 6.53 -6.04 -23.02
C ALA A 307 6.98 -4.59 -23.28
N SER A 308 6.09 -3.76 -23.83
CA SER A 308 6.35 -2.33 -24.03
C SER A 308 6.66 -1.63 -22.70
N ALA A 309 5.84 -1.84 -21.67
CA ALA A 309 6.06 -1.24 -20.36
C ALA A 309 7.38 -1.69 -19.70
N ARG A 310 7.76 -2.97 -19.84
CA ARG A 310 9.04 -3.50 -19.33
C ARG A 310 10.25 -2.92 -20.07
N SER A 311 10.11 -2.66 -21.37
CA SER A 311 11.20 -2.12 -22.19
C SER A 311 11.62 -0.70 -21.77
N GLU A 312 10.76 0.06 -21.08
CA GLU A 312 11.10 1.40 -20.56
C GLU A 312 12.21 1.38 -19.48
N PHE A 313 12.58 0.21 -18.96
CA PHE A 313 13.62 0.07 -17.94
C PHE A 313 14.91 -0.63 -18.39
N GLN A 314 14.91 -1.17 -19.61
CA GLN A 314 16.07 -1.83 -20.23
C GLN A 314 17.02 -0.78 -20.83
#